data_AF-A0A1V0M1C6-F1
#
_entry.id   AF-A0A1V0M1C6-F1
#
_cell.length_a   1.000
_cell.length_b   1.000
_cell.length_c   1.000
_cell.angle_alpha   90.00
_cell.angle_beta   90.00
_cell.angle_gamma   90.00
#
_symmetry.space_group_name_H-M   'P 1'
#
loop_
_entity.id
_entity.type
_entity.pdbx_description
1 polymer ?
#
loop_
_entity_poly.entity_id
_entity_poly.type
_entity_poly.pdbx_seq_one_letter_code
_entity_poly.pdbx_strand_id
1 'polypeptide(L)'
;MAYVQFEVKMMADINDSYYARNEKWIRPALIAFIFAFGNSLGDILGVASPIVSTASMWLAAIAFIITGVMVMFTDTISAHILKLLAVVALLGAVITLVIRYFT
;
A
#
# COMPACT_ATOMS: atom_id res chain seq x y z
N MET A 1 11.88 13.46 37.73
CA MET A 1 10.57 13.66 37.06
C MET A 1 10.70 14.37 35.71
N ALA A 2 11.54 15.41 35.56
CA ALA A 2 11.76 16.08 34.26
C ALA A 2 12.34 15.15 33.16
N TYR A 3 13.25 14.25 33.52
CA TYR A 3 13.85 13.29 32.58
C TYR A 3 12.82 12.33 31.96
N VAL A 4 11.90 11.81 32.79
CA VAL A 4 10.83 10.91 32.34
C VAL A 4 9.85 11.64 31.40
N GLN A 5 9.52 12.90 31.69
CA GLN A 5 8.68 13.70 30.78
C GLN A 5 9.36 13.99 29.43
N PHE A 6 10.68 14.15 29.42
CA PHE A 6 11.45 14.35 28.20
C PHE A 6 11.48 13.08 27.32
N GLU A 7 11.70 11.91 27.92
CA GLU A 7 11.65 10.63 27.20
C GLU A 7 10.25 10.34 26.64
N VAL A 8 9.19 10.58 27.42
CA VAL A 8 7.80 10.38 26.96
C VAL A 8 7.46 11.30 25.79
N LYS A 9 7.88 12.58 25.85
CA LYS A 9 7.66 13.53 24.76
C LYS A 9 8.44 13.13 23.50
N MET A 10 9.68 12.71 23.65
CA MET A 10 10.51 12.26 22.53
C MET A 10 9.94 11.01 21.85
N MET A 11 9.45 10.04 22.62
CA MET A 11 8.78 8.86 22.07
C MET A 11 7.46 9.21 21.37
N ALA A 12 6.71 10.19 21.89
CA ALA A 12 5.50 10.69 21.24
C ALA A 12 5.82 11.35 19.88
N ASP A 13 6.86 12.20 19.82
CA ASP A 13 7.30 12.85 18.59
C ASP A 13 7.83 11.85 17.55
N ILE A 14 8.52 10.79 17.98
CA ILE A 14 8.97 9.70 17.10
C ILE A 14 7.76 8.93 16.53
N ASN A 15 6.77 8.62 17.38
CA ASN A 15 5.57 7.89 16.97
C ASN A 15 4.62 8.74 16.10
N ASP A 16 4.64 10.07 16.21
CA ASP A 16 3.92 10.99 15.32
C ASP A 16 4.79 11.48 14.14
N SER A 17 5.98 10.90 13.97
CA SER A 17 6.83 11.23 12.83
C SER A 17 6.14 10.88 11.50
N TYR A 18 6.46 11.65 10.46
CA TYR A 18 5.94 11.44 9.11
C TYR A 18 6.14 10.00 8.63
N TYR A 19 7.28 9.39 8.96
CA TYR A 19 7.59 8.01 8.61
C TYR A 19 6.70 7.02 9.36
N ALA A 20 6.57 7.17 10.69
CA ALA A 20 5.74 6.28 11.51
C ALA A 20 4.26 6.30 11.09
N ARG A 21 3.74 7.46 10.68
CA ARG A 21 2.38 7.57 10.12
C ARG A 21 2.21 6.81 8.81
N ASN A 22 3.23 6.84 7.94
CA ASN A 22 3.15 6.18 6.63
C ASN A 22 3.49 4.68 6.68
N GLU A 23 4.32 4.26 7.61
CA GLU A 23 4.76 2.87 7.75
C GLU A 23 3.57 1.89 7.86
N LYS A 24 2.49 2.35 8.53
CA LYS A 24 1.25 1.59 8.73
C LYS A 24 0.61 1.12 7.44
N TRP A 25 0.74 1.88 6.36
CA TRP A 25 0.21 1.52 5.04
C TRP A 25 1.30 1.06 4.07
N ILE A 26 2.56 1.51 4.22
CA ILE A 26 3.66 1.09 3.34
C ILE A 26 3.93 -0.41 3.46
N ARG A 27 3.97 -0.95 4.68
CA ARG A 27 4.23 -2.38 4.90
C ARG A 27 3.22 -3.29 4.18
N PRO A 28 1.89 -3.14 4.39
CA PRO A 28 0.92 -3.94 3.65
C PRO A 28 0.94 -3.65 2.14
N ALA A 29 1.28 -2.42 1.71
CA ALA A 29 1.40 -2.11 0.28
C ALA A 29 2.51 -2.91 -0.39
N LEU A 30 3.67 -3.02 0.27
CA LEU A 30 4.80 -3.80 -0.21
C LEU A 30 4.47 -5.29 -0.28
N ILE A 31 3.76 -5.82 0.72
CA ILE A 31 3.29 -7.22 0.72
C ILE A 31 2.34 -7.45 -0.46
N ALA A 32 1.38 -6.55 -0.67
CA ALA A 32 0.46 -6.62 -1.80
C ALA A 32 1.23 -6.60 -3.13
N PHE A 33 2.22 -5.72 -3.27
CA PHE A 33 3.05 -5.61 -4.46
C PHE A 33 3.86 -6.89 -4.73
N ILE A 34 4.55 -7.42 -3.72
CA ILE A 34 5.37 -8.64 -3.87
C ILE A 34 4.51 -9.83 -4.31
N PHE A 35 3.33 -10.01 -3.72
CA PHE A 35 2.47 -11.14 -4.07
C PHE A 35 1.70 -10.93 -5.39
N ALA A 36 1.34 -9.70 -5.73
CA ALA A 36 0.66 -9.39 -7.00
C ALA A 36 1.61 -9.45 -8.21
N PHE A 37 2.84 -8.97 -8.05
CA PHE A 37 3.84 -8.86 -9.13
C PHE A 37 4.98 -9.87 -9.02
N GLY A 38 4.92 -10.80 -8.06
CA GLY A 38 5.99 -11.77 -7.79
C GLY A 38 6.36 -12.63 -9.01
N ASN A 39 5.39 -12.99 -9.86
CA ASN A 39 5.65 -13.66 -11.14
C ASN A 39 6.49 -12.80 -12.07
N SER A 40 6.03 -11.58 -12.34
CA SER A 40 6.73 -10.66 -13.24
C SER A 40 8.12 -10.28 -12.75
N LEU A 41 8.29 -10.15 -11.43
CA LEU A 41 9.61 -9.94 -10.81
C LEU A 41 10.50 -11.18 -10.93
N GLY A 42 9.95 -12.38 -10.76
CA GLY A 42 10.67 -13.64 -10.95
C GLY A 42 11.16 -13.80 -12.39
N ASP A 43 10.33 -13.46 -13.36
CA ASP A 43 10.68 -13.51 -14.79
C ASP A 43 11.82 -12.53 -15.14
N ILE A 44 11.79 -11.32 -14.59
CA ILE A 44 12.85 -10.30 -14.79
C ILE A 44 14.17 -10.73 -14.13
N LEU A 45 14.09 -11.39 -12.98
CA LEU A 45 15.26 -11.77 -12.18
C LEU A 45 15.79 -13.19 -12.49
N GLY A 46 15.17 -13.92 -13.43
CA GLY A 46 15.55 -15.29 -13.80
C GLY A 46 15.26 -16.33 -12.72
N VAL A 47 14.31 -16.07 -11.83
CA VAL A 47 13.91 -16.98 -10.74
C VAL A 47 12.81 -17.92 -11.23
N ALA A 48 13.17 -19.19 -11.43
CA ALA A 48 12.30 -20.23 -12.02
C ALA A 48 11.10 -20.68 -11.17
N SER A 49 10.90 -20.11 -9.98
CA SER A 49 9.82 -20.49 -9.07
C SER A 49 9.19 -19.27 -8.41
N PRO A 50 8.33 -18.55 -9.13
CA PRO A 50 7.67 -17.40 -8.56
C PRO A 50 6.61 -17.83 -7.54
N ILE A 51 6.55 -17.11 -6.42
CA ILE A 51 5.67 -17.41 -5.26
C ILE A 51 4.23 -16.95 -5.54
N VAL A 52 3.65 -17.34 -6.68
CA VAL A 52 2.29 -16.96 -7.04
C VAL A 52 1.43 -18.21 -7.10
N SER A 53 0.87 -18.53 -5.95
CA SER A 53 -0.25 -19.47 -5.83
C SER A 53 -1.57 -18.68 -5.73
N THR A 54 -2.71 -19.34 -5.91
CA THR A 54 -4.02 -18.74 -5.64
C THR A 54 -4.09 -18.16 -4.22
N ALA A 55 -3.44 -18.80 -3.23
CA ALA A 55 -3.34 -18.28 -1.87
C ALA A 55 -2.54 -16.98 -1.79
N SER A 56 -1.44 -16.85 -2.56
CA SER A 56 -0.67 -15.61 -2.67
C SER A 56 -1.51 -14.45 -3.21
N MET A 57 -2.37 -14.71 -4.20
CA MET A 57 -3.28 -13.68 -4.74
C MET A 57 -4.30 -13.19 -3.71
N TRP A 58 -4.87 -14.11 -2.91
CA TRP A 58 -5.77 -13.72 -1.81
C TRP A 58 -5.04 -12.90 -0.74
N LEU A 59 -3.80 -13.26 -0.39
CA LEU A 59 -2.98 -12.48 0.52
C LEU A 59 -2.67 -11.09 -0.04
N ALA A 60 -2.39 -10.98 -1.35
CA ALA A 60 -2.18 -9.70 -2.01
C ALA A 60 -3.44 -8.83 -1.93
N ALA A 61 -4.62 -9.40 -2.18
CA ALA A 61 -5.90 -8.68 -2.12
C ALA A 61 -6.20 -8.17 -0.70
N ILE A 62 -5.99 -9.00 0.33
CA ILE A 62 -6.18 -8.62 1.73
C ILE A 62 -5.20 -7.50 2.11
N ALA A 63 -3.92 -7.64 1.77
CA ALA A 63 -2.90 -6.63 2.05
C ALA A 63 -3.20 -5.31 1.33
N PHE A 64 -3.73 -5.37 0.10
CA PHE A 64 -4.15 -4.20 -0.65
C PHE A 64 -5.34 -3.49 0.02
N ILE A 65 -6.33 -4.22 0.51
CA ILE A 65 -7.46 -3.65 1.26
C ILE A 65 -6.98 -2.97 2.54
N ILE A 66 -6.11 -3.63 3.32
CA ILE A 66 -5.52 -3.05 4.54
C ILE A 66 -4.77 -1.75 4.21
N THR A 67 -4.00 -1.74 3.12
CA THR A 67 -3.32 -0.54 2.63
C THR A 67 -4.31 0.59 2.36
N GLY A 68 -5.38 0.31 1.62
CA GLY A 68 -6.41 1.31 1.29
C GLY A 68 -7.06 1.92 2.52
N VAL A 69 -7.46 1.07 3.49
CA VAL A 69 -8.05 1.52 4.76
C VAL A 69 -7.08 2.40 5.53
N MET A 70 -5.82 2.00 5.67
CA MET A 70 -4.82 2.77 6.41
C MET A 70 -4.47 4.09 5.71
N VAL A 71 -4.37 4.10 4.37
CA VAL A 71 -4.16 5.32 3.57
C VAL A 71 -5.32 6.30 3.75
N MET A 72 -6.58 5.82 3.84
CA MET A 72 -7.75 6.67 4.02
C MET A 72 -7.62 7.57 5.26
N PHE A 73 -7.14 7.01 6.37
CA PHE A 73 -6.98 7.70 7.65
C PHE A 73 -5.61 8.36 7.86
N THR A 74 -4.70 8.27 6.88
CA THR A 74 -3.37 8.89 6.98
C THR A 74 -3.38 10.29 6.36
N ASP A 75 -3.03 11.30 7.16
CA ASP A 75 -2.92 12.69 6.72
C ASP A 75 -1.46 13.06 6.41
N THR A 76 -1.01 12.60 5.24
CA THR A 76 0.32 12.89 4.70
C THR A 76 0.22 13.16 3.20
N ILE A 77 1.21 13.87 2.64
CA ILE A 77 1.28 14.14 1.20
C ILE A 77 1.37 12.81 0.42
N SER A 78 2.17 11.85 0.90
CA SER A 78 2.31 10.53 0.27
C SER A 78 0.98 9.77 0.24
N ALA A 79 0.19 9.80 1.32
CA ALA A 79 -1.13 9.18 1.34
C ALA A 79 -2.11 9.89 0.40
N HIS A 80 -2.04 11.23 0.29
CA HIS A 80 -2.85 11.98 -0.66
C HIS A 80 -2.55 11.63 -2.12
N ILE A 81 -1.27 11.47 -2.48
CA ILE A 81 -0.86 11.02 -3.82
C ILE A 81 -1.47 9.65 -4.13
N LEU A 82 -1.43 8.70 -3.18
CA LEU A 82 -2.06 7.39 -3.37
C LEU A 82 -3.58 7.46 -3.55
N LYS A 83 -4.26 8.32 -2.78
CA LYS A 83 -5.71 8.55 -2.96
C LYS A 83 -6.02 9.08 -4.36
N LEU A 84 -5.24 10.03 -4.86
CA LEU A 84 -5.40 10.57 -6.21
C LEU A 84 -5.16 9.51 -7.28
N LEU A 85 -4.09 8.70 -7.14
CA LEU A 85 -3.82 7.60 -8.06
C LEU A 85 -4.96 6.58 -8.09
N ALA A 86 -5.57 6.27 -6.95
CA ALA A 86 -6.74 5.39 -6.88
C ALA A 86 -7.94 5.96 -7.64
N VAL A 87 -8.19 7.27 -7.53
CA VAL A 87 -9.27 7.94 -8.28
C VAL A 87 -9.01 7.89 -9.78
N VAL A 88 -7.78 8.17 -10.21
CA VAL A 88 -7.40 8.10 -11.64
C VAL A 88 -7.56 6.68 -12.18
N ALA A 89 -7.11 5.67 -11.43
CA ALA A 89 -7.28 4.27 -11.83
C ALA A 89 -8.77 3.88 -11.95
N LEU A 90 -9.62 4.35 -11.03
CA LEU A 90 -11.06 4.08 -11.06
C LEU A 90 -11.73 4.75 -12.26
N LEU A 91 -11.37 6.00 -12.57
CA LEU A 91 -11.85 6.69 -13.77
C LEU A 91 -11.43 5.95 -15.04
N GLY A 92 -10.17 5.51 -15.13
CA GLY A 92 -9.70 4.71 -16.26
C GLY A 92 -10.46 3.40 -16.43
N ALA A 93 -10.75 2.70 -15.32
CA ALA A 93 -11.54 1.47 -15.33
C ALA A 93 -12.98 1.72 -15.81
N VAL A 94 -13.62 2.79 -15.35
CA VAL A 94 -14.98 3.18 -15.79
C VAL A 94 -15.00 3.49 -17.29
N ILE A 95 -14.05 4.29 -17.78
CA ILE A 95 -13.95 4.61 -19.22
C ILE A 95 -13.78 3.32 -20.04
N THR A 96 -12.90 2.42 -19.59
CA THR A 96 -12.67 1.14 -20.26
C THR A 96 -13.93 0.28 -20.31
N LEU A 97 -14.69 0.23 -19.21
CA LEU A 97 -15.96 -0.51 -19.15
C LEU A 97 -17.01 0.08 -20.09
N VAL A 98 -17.11 1.42 -20.15
CA VAL A 98 -18.04 2.12 -21.06
C VAL A 98 -17.68 1.82 -22.52
N ILE A 99 -16.41 1.96 -22.91
CA ILE A 99 -15.96 1.62 -24.27
C ILE A 99 -16.32 0.17 -24.60
N ARG A 100 -16.03 -0.77 -23.69
CA ARG A 100 -16.33 -2.19 -23.88
C ARG A 100 -17.82 -2.50 -23.96
N TYR A 101 -18.68 -1.71 -23.31
CA TYR A 101 -20.13 -1.88 -23.43
C TYR A 101 -20.65 -1.48 -24.82
N PHE A 102 -20.01 -0.52 -25.48
CA PHE A 102 -20.41 0.00 -26.78
C PHE A 102 -19.66 -0.62 -27.98
N THR A 103 -18.70 -1.53 -27.74
CA THR A 103 -17.91 -2.22 -28.78
C THR A 103 -18.14 -3.72 -28.70
#